data_AF-A0A561QS74-F1
#
_entry.id   AF-A0A561QS74-F1
#
_cell.length_a   1.000
_cell.length_b   1.000
_cell.length_c   1.000
_cell.angle_alpha   90.00
_cell.angle_beta   90.00
_cell.angle_gamma   90.00
#
_symmetry.space_group_name_H-M   'P 1'
#
loop_
_entity.id
_entity.type
_entity.pdbx_description
1 polymer ?
#
loop_
_entity_poly.entity_id
_entity_poly.type
_entity_poly.pdbx_seq_one_letter_code
_entity_poly.pdbx_strand_id
1 'polypeptide(L)' 'METDEALDLLPAKYVADDQRGMRCDGERCSALSGRIGEGTSCLVYEVRPDVCRACLPGDPECRMARAAFGIV' A
#
# COMPACT_ATOMS: atom_id res chain seq x y z
N MET A 1 5.79 16.55 4.31
CA MET A 1 6.71 15.47 3.93
C MET A 1 6.88 14.65 5.18
N GLU A 2 6.57 13.35 5.12
CA GLU A 2 6.70 12.43 6.26
C GLU A 2 8.15 12.45 6.78
N THR A 3 8.34 12.23 8.08
CA THR A 3 9.68 12.16 8.67
C THR A 3 10.30 10.80 8.40
N ASP A 4 11.62 10.74 8.24
CA ASP A 4 12.35 9.48 8.06
C ASP A 4 12.10 8.52 9.25
N GLU A 5 11.98 9.06 10.46
CA GLU A 5 11.66 8.31 11.68
C GLU A 5 10.31 7.56 11.60
N ALA A 6 9.32 8.14 10.92
CA ALA A 6 8.03 7.48 10.71
C ALA A 6 8.12 6.36 9.66
N LEU A 7 8.94 6.57 8.62
CA LEU A 7 9.22 5.55 7.60
C LEU A 7 10.04 4.39 8.17
N ASP A 8 10.95 4.64 9.11
CA ASP A 8 11.75 3.63 9.79
C ASP A 8 10.92 2.64 10.63
N LEU A 9 9.66 2.98 10.94
CA LEU A 9 8.71 2.05 11.59
C LEU A 9 8.23 0.94 10.65
N LEU A 10 8.44 1.06 9.34
CA LEU A 10 8.06 0.04 8.37
C LEU A 10 8.94 -1.21 8.53
N PRO A 11 8.34 -2.41 8.66
CA PRO A 11 9.11 -3.63 8.68
C PRO A 11 9.92 -3.79 7.39
N ALA A 12 11.24 -3.95 7.51
CA ALA A 12 12.17 -4.01 6.38
C ALA A 12 11.79 -5.03 5.29
N LYS A 13 11.10 -6.13 5.66
CA LYS A 13 10.59 -7.13 4.70
C LYS A 13 9.59 -6.57 3.67
N TYR A 14 8.94 -5.44 3.97
CA TYR A 14 7.99 -4.76 3.11
C TYR A 14 8.58 -3.50 2.44
N VAL A 15 9.83 -3.16 2.70
CA VAL A 15 10.55 -2.04 2.10
C VAL A 15 11.39 -2.55 0.95
N ALA A 16 11.46 -1.80 -0.15
CA ALA A 16 12.28 -2.16 -1.30
C ALA A 16 13.77 -2.15 -0.94
N ASP A 17 14.58 -2.96 -1.64
CA ASP A 17 16.02 -3.09 -1.35
C ASP A 17 16.79 -1.77 -1.52
N ASP A 18 16.30 -0.88 -2.38
CA ASP A 18 16.86 0.46 -2.60
C ASP A 18 16.34 1.52 -1.61
N GLN A 19 15.44 1.15 -0.70
CA GLN A 19 14.78 2.00 0.30
C GLN A 19 14.02 3.20 -0.28
N ARG A 20 13.68 3.19 -1.57
CA ARG A 20 12.96 4.29 -2.22
C ARG A 20 11.44 4.13 -2.19
N GLY A 21 10.93 3.05 -1.59
CA GLY A 21 9.51 2.79 -1.47
C GLY A 21 9.18 1.43 -0.89
N MET A 22 7.91 1.04 -1.02
CA MET A 22 7.43 -0.27 -0.61
C MET A 22 7.92 -1.34 -1.59
N ARG A 23 8.27 -2.52 -1.07
CA ARG A 23 8.58 -3.70 -1.88
C ARG A 23 7.31 -4.19 -2.58
N CYS A 24 7.40 -4.37 -3.89
CA CYS A 24 6.34 -4.96 -4.71
C CYS A 24 6.81 -6.24 -5.41
N ASP A 25 5.88 -7.17 -5.60
CA ASP A 25 6.00 -8.31 -6.50
C ASP A 25 5.17 -8.01 -7.76
N GLY A 26 5.84 -7.60 -8.83
CA GLY A 26 5.20 -6.98 -9.98
C GLY A 26 4.45 -5.70 -9.59
N GLU A 27 3.15 -5.65 -9.87
CA GLU A 27 2.26 -4.52 -9.51
C GLU A 27 1.68 -4.63 -8.10
N ARG A 28 2.00 -5.70 -7.35
CA ARG A 28 1.40 -5.97 -6.05
C ARG A 28 2.33 -5.60 -4.90
N CYS A 29 1.87 -4.72 -4.02
CA CYS A 29 2.57 -4.43 -2.76
C CYS A 29 2.68 -5.67 -1.87
N SER A 30 3.90 -5.95 -1.37
CA SER A 30 4.19 -7.11 -0.51
C SER A 30 3.47 -7.08 0.84
N ALA A 31 3.09 -5.89 1.33
CA ALA A 31 2.30 -5.73 2.55
C ALA A 31 0.78 -5.92 2.32
N LEU A 32 0.32 -6.07 1.08
CA LEU A 32 -1.10 -6.27 0.77
C LEU A 32 -1.48 -7.75 0.92
N SER A 33 -2.22 -8.07 1.97
CA SER A 33 -2.74 -9.41 2.23
C SER A 33 -4.15 -9.61 1.67
N GLY A 34 -4.49 -10.86 1.37
CA GLY A 34 -5.80 -11.26 0.85
C GLY A 34 -5.92 -11.15 -0.68
N ARG A 35 -7.15 -11.15 -1.20
CA ARG A 35 -7.44 -11.10 -2.63
C ARG A 35 -8.33 -9.92 -2.97
N ILE A 36 -7.91 -9.11 -3.93
CA ILE A 36 -8.69 -7.97 -4.43
C ILE A 36 -9.99 -8.52 -5.02
N GLY A 37 -11.13 -7.98 -4.58
CA GLY A 37 -12.47 -8.44 -4.96
C GLY A 37 -13.15 -9.39 -3.96
N GLU A 38 -12.39 -9.98 -3.04
CA GLU A 38 -12.94 -10.82 -1.95
C GLU A 38 -12.73 -10.15 -0.60
N GLY A 39 -11.49 -9.78 -0.29
CA GLY A 39 -11.11 -9.18 0.97
C GLY A 39 -9.61 -8.93 1.01
N THR A 40 -9.22 -7.68 1.20
CA THR A 40 -7.80 -7.28 1.29
C THR A 40 -7.56 -6.38 2.47
N SER A 41 -6.37 -6.46 3.05
CA SER A 41 -5.91 -5.55 4.09
C SER A 41 -4.42 -5.25 3.94
N CYS A 42 -4.00 -4.08 4.39
CA CYS A 42 -2.59 -3.74 4.50
C CYS A 42 -2.04 -4.28 5.83
N LEU A 43 -1.00 -5.10 5.78
CA LEU A 43 -0.38 -5.68 6.98
C LEU A 43 0.40 -4.66 7.82
N VAL A 44 0.62 -3.46 7.29
CA VAL A 44 1.29 -2.33 7.96
C VAL A 44 0.33 -1.14 8.14
N TYR A 45 -0.98 -1.40 8.27
CA TYR A 45 -2.01 -0.36 8.25
C TYR A 45 -1.72 0.81 9.22
N GLU A 46 -1.28 0.50 10.44
CA GLU A 46 -0.97 1.48 11.49
C GLU A 46 0.20 2.39 11.15
N VAL A 47 1.15 1.92 10.34
CA VAL A 47 2.38 2.63 9.94
C VAL A 47 2.43 2.84 8.43
N ARG A 48 1.27 2.96 7.77
CA ARG A 48 1.20 3.26 6.34
C ARG A 48 1.93 4.58 6.06
N PRO A 49 2.79 4.63 5.03
CA PRO A 49 3.38 5.89 4.57
C PRO A 49 2.30 6.89 4.17
N ASP A 50 2.62 8.18 4.23
CA ASP A 50 1.71 9.27 3.88
C ASP A 50 1.12 9.09 2.47
N VAL A 51 1.94 8.71 1.50
CA VAL A 51 1.49 8.47 0.11
C VAL A 51 0.46 7.35 0.02
N CYS A 52 0.59 6.32 0.87
CA CYS A 52 -0.41 5.26 0.94
C CYS A 52 -1.66 5.77 1.64
N ARG A 53 -1.57 6.54 2.74
CA ARG A 53 -2.73 7.07 3.48
C ARG A 53 -3.56 8.07 2.68
N ALA A 54 -2.92 8.82 1.79
CA ALA A 54 -3.59 9.77 0.92
C ALA A 54 -4.65 9.11 0.01
N CYS A 55 -4.50 7.81 -0.29
CA CYS A 55 -5.52 7.05 -1.01
C CYS A 55 -6.61 6.58 -0.04
N LEU A 56 -7.75 7.28 -0.02
CA LEU A 56 -8.90 6.93 0.80
C LEU A 56 -9.90 6.04 0.04
N PRO A 57 -10.69 5.21 0.74
CA PRO A 57 -11.77 4.46 0.12
C PRO A 57 -12.76 5.39 -0.62
N GLY A 58 -12.94 5.17 -1.92
CA GLY A 58 -13.87 5.93 -2.77
C GLY A 58 -13.23 7.07 -3.58
N ASP A 59 -11.99 7.45 -3.27
CA ASP A 59 -11.24 8.45 -4.04
C ASP A 59 -11.00 7.97 -5.48
N PRO A 60 -10.71 8.89 -6.43
CA PRO A 60 -10.46 8.54 -7.83
C PRO A 60 -9.41 7.43 -8.01
N GLU A 61 -8.33 7.47 -7.23
CA GLU A 61 -7.23 6.50 -7.23
C GLU A 61 -7.73 5.13 -6.74
N CYS A 62 -8.51 5.12 -5.67
CA CYS A 62 -9.15 3.90 -5.16
C CYS A 62 -10.11 3.31 -6.20
N ARG A 63 -10.94 4.13 -6.85
CA ARG A 63 -11.89 3.69 -7.89
C ARG A 63 -11.18 3.19 -9.14
N MET A 64 -10.11 3.85 -9.56
CA MET A 64 -9.28 3.41 -10.69
C MET A 64 -8.67 2.04 -10.41
N ALA A 65 -8.09 1.85 -9.22
CA ALA A 65 -7.56 0.56 -8.81
C ALA A 65 -8.66 -0.50 -8.78
N ARG A 66 -9.82 -0.21 -8.17
CA ARG A 66 -10.97 -1.14 -8.13
C ARG A 66 -11.46 -1.53 -9.54
N ALA A 67 -11.57 -0.56 -10.44
CA ALA A 67 -12.01 -0.77 -11.82
C ALA A 67 -11.06 -1.69 -12.61
N ALA A 68 -9.75 -1.60 -12.38
CA ALA A 68 -8.76 -2.52 -12.98
C ALA A 68 -9.01 -3.99 -12.61
N PHE A 69 -9.69 -4.25 -11.48
CA PHE A 69 -10.09 -5.58 -11.03
C PHE A 69 -11.59 -5.88 -11.25
N GLY A 70 -12.31 -5.04 -12.02
CA GLY A 70 -13.73 -5.21 -12.28
C GLY A 70 -14.63 -4.98 -11.06
N ILE A 71 -14.11 -4.32 -10.03
CA ILE A 71 -14.85 -4.02 -8.81
C ILE A 71 -15.44 -2.62 -8.96
N VAL A 72 -16.77 -2.53 -9.03
CA VAL A 72 -17.49 -1.26 -9.05
C VAL A 72 -18.02 -0.86 -7.68
#